data_AF-A0A7C7JNP1-F1
#
_entry.id   AF-A0A7C7JNP1-F1
#
_cell.length_a   1.000
_cell.length_b   1.000
_cell.length_c   1.000
_cell.angle_alpha   90.00
_cell.angle_beta   90.00
_cell.angle_gamma   90.00
#
_symmetry.space_group_name_H-M   'P 1'
#
loop_
_entity.id
_entity.type
_entity.pdbx_description
1 polymer ?
#
loop_
_entity_poly.entity_id
_entity_poly.type
_entity_poly.pdbx_seq_one_letter_code
_entity_poly.pdbx_strand_id
1 'polypeptide(L)' 'MQEFEPTMEQIDDYNGKESETKRNTIKNVIWITLTIGAVLALAHHLYGVVDDQIPGVPDLVKRF' A
#
# COMPACT_ATOMS: atom_id res chain seq x y z
N MET A 1 23.30 -23.85 33.18
CA MET A 1 23.02 -23.40 31.80
C MET A 1 22.90 -21.90 31.89
N GLN A 2 23.83 -21.15 31.30
CA GLN A 2 23.85 -19.70 31.44
C GLN A 2 22.84 -19.13 30.45
N GLU A 3 21.82 -18.44 30.97
CA GLU A 3 20.79 -17.78 30.16
C GLU A 3 21.48 -16.74 29.27
N PHE A 4 21.53 -17.02 27.97
CA PHE A 4 21.97 -16.10 26.94
C PHE A 4 20.83 -15.12 26.66
N GLU A 5 20.39 -14.39 27.68
CA GLU A 5 19.39 -13.33 27.48
C GLU A 5 20.13 -12.10 26.96
N PRO A 6 19.83 -11.64 25.73
CA PRO A 6 20.48 -10.45 25.18
C PRO A 6 20.18 -9.26 26.08
N THR A 7 21.24 -8.57 26.50
CA THR A 7 21.13 -7.31 27.23
C THR A 7 20.41 -6.28 26.38
N MET A 8 19.75 -5.30 27.03
CA MET A 8 18.94 -4.30 26.33
C MET A 8 19.67 -3.56 25.21
N GLU A 9 20.99 -3.39 25.34
CA GLU A 9 21.84 -2.73 24.33
C GLU A 9 22.17 -3.60 23.11
N GLN A 10 21.97 -4.92 23.23
CA GLN A 10 22.17 -5.92 22.17
C GLN A 10 20.91 -6.13 21.31
N ILE A 11 19.78 -5.56 21.73
CA ILE A 11 18.56 -5.53 20.92
C ILE A 11 18.73 -4.43 19.87
N ASP A 12 18.80 -4.82 18.59
CA ASP A 12 19.11 -3.92 17.45
C ASP A 12 18.19 -2.69 17.32
N ASP A 13 16.98 -2.74 17.89
CA ASP A 13 16.00 -1.64 17.87
C ASP A 13 15.91 -0.89 19.23
N TYR A 14 16.75 -1.20 20.22
CA TYR A 14 16.68 -0.52 21.51
C TYR A 14 17.27 0.89 21.41
N ASN A 15 16.53 1.87 21.95
CA ASN A 15 16.94 3.27 22.07
C ASN A 15 17.06 4.06 20.75
N GLY A 16 16.27 3.74 19.72
CA GLY A 16 16.16 4.58 18.51
C GLY A 16 17.32 4.45 17.52
N LYS A 17 18.18 3.43 17.68
CA LYS A 17 19.27 3.06 16.77
C LYS A 17 18.81 2.45 15.43
N GLU A 18 17.53 2.60 15.09
CA GLU A 18 17.00 2.18 13.79
C GLU A 18 17.82 2.81 12.67
N SER A 19 18.47 1.97 11.85
CA SER A 19 19.34 2.43 10.77
C SER A 19 18.56 3.29 9.77
N GLU A 20 19.20 4.34 9.25
CA GLU A 20 18.59 5.22 8.24
C GLU A 20 18.11 4.43 7.02
N THR A 21 18.82 3.35 6.67
CA THR A 21 18.45 2.41 5.61
C THR A 21 17.10 1.73 5.88
N LYS A 22 16.85 1.28 7.11
CA LYS A 22 15.58 0.63 7.50
C LYS A 22 14.42 1.63 7.44
N ARG A 23 14.61 2.84 7.97
CA ARG A 23 13.62 3.93 7.90
C ARG A 23 13.27 4.30 6.45
N ASN A 24 14.29 4.45 5.61
CA ASN A 24 14.09 4.80 4.20
C ASN A 24 13.44 3.65 3.42
N THR A 25 13.77 2.40 3.75
CA THR A 25 13.12 1.23 3.15
C THR A 25 11.63 1.22 3.45
N ILE A 26 11.24 1.44 4.71
CA ILE A 26 9.83 1.49 5.12
C ILE A 26 9.09 2.63 4.38
N LYS A 27 9.70 3.83 4.34
CA LYS A 27 9.14 4.96 3.59
C LYS A 27 8.96 4.63 2.11
N ASN A 28 9.96 4.00 1.49
CA ASN A 28 9.90 3.61 0.07
C ASN A 28 8.79 2.59 -0.19
N VAL A 29 8.64 1.59 0.68
CA VAL A 29 7.56 0.59 0.56
C VAL A 29 6.19 1.28 0.60
N ILE A 30 5.97 2.19 1.56
CA ILE A 30 4.72 2.94 1.68
C ILE A 30 4.45 3.75 0.39
N TRP A 31 5.45 4.49 -0.09
CA TRP A 31 5.32 5.28 -1.32
C TRP A 31 5.02 4.42 -2.55
N ILE A 32 5.68 3.28 -2.69
CA ILE A 32 5.45 2.35 -3.80
C ILE A 32 4.03 1.80 -3.74
N THR A 33 3.57 1.34 -2.56
CA THR A 33 2.20 0.81 -2.40
C THR A 33 1.14 1.86 -2.73
N LEU A 34 1.30 3.08 -2.22
CA LEU A 34 0.38 4.19 -2.52
C LEU A 34 0.38 4.54 -4.01
N THR A 35 1.55 4.59 -4.63
CA THR A 35 1.68 4.92 -6.06
C THR A 35 1.01 3.86 -6.92
N ILE A 36 1.26 2.57 -6.66
CA ILE A 36 0.64 1.47 -7.41
C ILE A 36 -0.88 1.48 -7.23
N GLY A 37 -1.37 1.65 -6.01
CA GLY A 37 -2.81 1.74 -5.74
C GLY A 37 -3.48 2.91 -6.48
N ALA A 38 -2.84 4.08 -6.48
CA ALA A 38 -3.34 5.26 -7.20
C ALA A 38 -3.36 5.05 -8.72
N VAL A 39 -2.30 4.45 -9.28
CA VAL A 39 -2.23 4.15 -10.72
C VAL A 39 -3.32 3.16 -11.13
N LEU A 40 -3.52 2.09 -10.35
CA LEU A 40 -4.56 1.09 -10.63
C LEU A 40 -5.97 1.68 -10.52
N ALA A 41 -6.22 2.50 -9.50
CA ALA A 41 -7.51 3.18 -9.33
C ALA A 41 -7.79 4.14 -10.50
N LEU A 42 -6.78 4.91 -10.92
CA LEU A 42 -6.89 5.80 -12.07
C LEU A 42 -7.13 5.03 -13.36
N ALA A 43 -6.37 3.96 -13.61
CA ALA A 43 -6.55 3.12 -14.78
C ALA A 43 -7.95 2.49 -14.82
N HIS A 44 -8.44 1.99 -13.68
CA HIS A 44 -9.81 1.49 -13.57
C HIS A 44 -10.85 2.58 -13.83
N HIS A 45 -10.63 3.81 -13.34
CA HIS A 45 -11.55 4.92 -13.61
C HIS A 45 -11.59 5.31 -15.09
N LEU A 46 -10.44 5.34 -15.75
CA LEU A 46 -10.32 5.77 -17.15
C LEU A 46 -10.71 4.68 -18.16
N TYR A 47 -10.48 3.41 -17.83
CA TYR A 47 -10.61 2.29 -18.76
C TYR A 47 -11.61 1.21 -18.31
N GLY A 48 -12.14 1.29 -17.07
CA GLY A 48 -13.00 0.28 -16.46
C GLY A 48 -14.48 0.39 -16.82
N VAL A 49 -14.85 1.27 -17.75
CA VAL A 49 -16.20 1.34 -18.31
C VAL A 49 -16.12 0.92 -19.77
N VAL A 50 -16.55 -0.31 -20.05
CA VAL A 50 -17.09 -0.64 -21.37
C VAL A 50 -18.51 -0.06 -21.35
N ASP A 51 -18.78 0.93 -22.19
CA ASP A 51 -20.13 1.46 -22.38
C ASP A 51 -21.00 0.36 -23.04
N ASP A 52 -21.57 -0.53 -22.23
CA ASP A 52 -22.63 -1.46 -22.66
C ASP A 52 -23.99 -0.74 -22.78
N GLN A 53 -24.01 0.59 -22.65
CA GLN A 53 -25.19 1.41 -22.81
C GLN A 53 -25.50 1.65 -24.29
N ILE A 54 -26.62 1.07 -24.75
CA ILE A 54 -27.22 1.42 -26.03
C ILE A 54 -27.65 2.90 -25.95
N PRO A 55 -27.24 3.76 -26.92
CA PRO A 55 -27.61 5.17 -26.91
C PRO A 55 -29.13 5.35 -26.82
N GLY A 56 -29.59 6.14 -25.84
CA GLY A 56 -31.01 6.48 -25.68
C GLY A 56 -31.83 5.53 -24.79
N VAL A 57 -31.22 4.50 -24.19
CA VAL A 57 -31.89 3.63 -23.21
C VAL A 57 -31.45 3.99 -21.79
N PRO A 58 -32.38 4.16 -20.82
CA PRO A 58 -32.02 4.44 -19.44
C PRO A 58 -31.29 3.25 -18.79
N ASP A 59 -30.27 3.56 -17.99
CA ASP A 59 -29.42 2.62 -17.29
C ASP A 59 -30.23 1.70 -16.35
N LEU A 60 -30.32 0.42 -16.69
CA LEU A 60 -31.05 -0.57 -15.90
C LEU A 60 -30.34 -0.92 -14.59
N VAL A 61 -29.01 -0.75 -14.51
CA VAL A 61 -28.22 -1.08 -13.32
C VAL A 61 -28.36 -0.01 -12.23
N LYS A 62 -28.67 1.23 -12.61
CA LYS A 62 -28.90 2.35 -11.66
C LYS A 62 -30.34 2.44 -11.14
N ARG A 63 -31.25 1.59 -11.62
CA ARG A 63 -32.68 1.66 -11.31
C ARG A 63 -33.10 0.77 -10.14
N PHE A 64 -32.22 -0.10 -9.63
CA PHE A 64 -32.47 -1.00 -8.52
C PHE A 64 -31.56 -0.70 -7.34
#